data_AF-A0A2A9NZF1-F1
#
_entry.id   AF-A0A2A9NZF1-F1
#
_cell.length_a   1.000
_cell.length_b   1.000
_cell.length_c   1.000
_cell.angle_alpha   90.00
_cell.angle_beta   90.00
_cell.angle_gamma   90.00
#
_symmetry.space_group_name_H-M   'P 1'
#
loop_
_entity.id
_entity.type
_entity.pdbx_description
1 polymer ?
#
loop_
_entity_poly.entity_id
_entity_poly.type
_entity_poly.pdbx_seq_one_letter_code
_entity_poly.pdbx_strand_id
1 'polypeptide(L)'
;MSFDRLLFEKSYVAELVRHLWISPPSEEDYFPSFRIVSQCTNIRTLGCNVRLLYTAVLNEKMLKHMQCRSLTIIGPDSRRWEGAKCGGVFFHHLTHLRISGDMIPETLQFERLTHLSYMNKNAIATMQAASSVLEDATRYPVLEIVVVTQETSCTGNGTSYARLICPRLILYQHARALPEVETWCDGIRGMTIWDKAKEEVRSVRRR
;
A
#
# COMPACT_ATOMS: atom_id res chain seq x y z
N MET A 1 15.98 -23.33 -6.77
CA MET A 1 16.48 -22.82 -5.47
C MET A 1 15.53 -21.71 -5.03
N SER A 2 14.89 -21.82 -3.86
CA SER A 2 13.95 -20.78 -3.38
C SER A 2 14.71 -19.61 -2.74
N PHE A 3 14.08 -18.43 -2.71
CA PHE A 3 14.69 -17.25 -2.09
C PHE A 3 14.87 -17.42 -0.57
N ASP A 4 13.89 -18.04 0.10
CA ASP A 4 14.00 -18.38 1.53
C ASP A 4 15.23 -19.27 1.83
N ARG A 5 15.51 -20.27 0.98
CA ARG A 5 16.72 -21.09 1.13
C ARG A 5 18.00 -20.29 0.86
N LEU A 6 17.98 -19.38 -0.11
CA LEU A 6 19.11 -18.47 -0.35
C LEU A 6 19.40 -17.60 0.86
N LEU A 7 18.37 -17.04 1.52
CA LEU A 7 18.55 -16.25 2.73
C LEU A 7 19.11 -17.08 3.88
N PHE A 8 18.70 -18.35 4.00
CA PHE A 8 19.27 -19.28 4.98
C PHE A 8 20.75 -19.57 4.72
N GLU A 9 21.12 -19.86 3.47
CA GLU A 9 22.50 -20.16 3.08
C GLU A 9 23.40 -18.92 3.08
N LYS A 10 22.83 -17.74 2.82
CA LYS A 10 23.54 -16.46 2.64
C LYS A 10 22.78 -15.33 3.32
N SER A 11 22.85 -15.27 4.66
CA SER A 11 22.14 -14.29 5.48
C SER A 11 22.41 -12.82 5.10
N TYR A 12 23.62 -12.50 4.62
CA TYR A 12 23.98 -11.15 4.17
C TYR A 12 23.09 -10.64 3.02
N VAL A 13 22.46 -11.53 2.25
CA VAL A 13 21.52 -11.15 1.18
C VAL A 13 20.31 -10.43 1.75
N ALA A 14 19.86 -10.79 2.96
CA ALA A 14 18.70 -10.16 3.61
C ALA A 14 18.89 -8.66 3.82
N GLU A 15 20.12 -8.22 4.09
CA GLU A 15 20.47 -6.81 4.30
C GLU A 15 20.50 -5.99 3.00
N LEU A 16 20.59 -6.67 1.85
CA LEU A 16 20.60 -6.04 0.53
C LEU A 16 19.19 -5.79 -0.02
N VAL A 17 18.17 -6.45 0.55
CA VAL A 17 16.78 -6.34 0.10
C VAL A 17 16.18 -5.00 0.55
N ARG A 18 15.98 -4.09 -0.40
CA ARG A 18 15.34 -2.78 -0.18
C ARG A 18 13.88 -2.73 -0.59
N HIS A 19 13.49 -3.56 -1.53
CA HIS A 19 12.14 -3.59 -2.10
C HIS A 19 11.66 -5.03 -2.09
N LEU A 20 10.54 -5.29 -1.43
CA LEU A 20 9.99 -6.63 -1.32
C LEU A 20 8.52 -6.62 -1.69
N TRP A 21 8.16 -7.46 -2.66
CA TRP A 21 6.78 -7.79 -2.99
C TRP A 21 6.54 -9.26 -2.66
N ILE A 22 5.53 -9.55 -1.85
CA ILE A 22 5.23 -10.91 -1.43
C ILE A 22 3.73 -11.16 -1.34
N SER A 23 3.24 -12.08 -2.16
CA SER A 23 1.83 -12.46 -2.22
C SER A 23 1.76 -13.98 -2.34
N PRO A 24 1.82 -14.72 -1.23
CA PRO A 24 1.81 -16.18 -1.25
C PRO A 24 0.55 -16.68 -1.96
N PRO A 25 0.69 -17.53 -2.99
CA PRO A 25 -0.44 -18.03 -3.76
C PRO A 25 -1.20 -19.14 -3.02
N SER A 26 -0.56 -19.80 -2.05
CA SER A 26 -1.13 -20.90 -1.27
C SER A 26 -0.82 -20.76 0.23
N GLU A 27 -1.51 -21.55 1.06
CA GLU A 27 -1.24 -21.64 2.51
C GLU A 27 0.14 -22.22 2.81
N GLU A 28 0.64 -23.14 1.98
CA GLU A 28 1.96 -23.77 2.15
C GLU A 28 3.10 -22.75 1.98
N ASP A 29 2.90 -21.76 1.12
CA ASP A 29 3.85 -20.67 0.87
C ASP A 29 3.84 -19.60 1.96
N TYR A 30 2.88 -19.65 2.88
CA TYR A 30 2.71 -18.62 3.90
C TYR A 30 3.90 -18.55 4.86
N PHE A 31 4.36 -19.70 5.38
CA PHE A 31 5.44 -19.75 6.35
C PHE A 31 6.81 -19.36 5.75
N PRO A 32 7.22 -19.87 4.57
CA PRO A 32 8.39 -19.34 3.87
C PRO A 32 8.31 -17.84 3.61
N SER A 33 7.13 -17.34 3.22
CA SER A 33 6.92 -15.92 2.96
C SER A 33 7.12 -15.06 4.21
N PHE A 34 6.58 -15.51 5.34
CA PHE A 34 6.79 -14.88 6.63
C PHE A 34 8.28 -14.80 6.99
N ARG A 35 9.03 -15.91 6.85
CA ARG A 35 10.48 -15.92 7.15
C ARG A 35 11.25 -14.91 6.31
N ILE A 36 10.94 -14.82 5.01
CA ILE A 36 11.57 -13.84 4.11
C ILE A 36 11.34 -12.41 4.63
N VAL A 37 10.10 -12.07 4.98
CA VAL A 37 9.76 -10.74 5.51
C VAL A 37 10.51 -10.47 6.80
N SER A 38 10.46 -11.37 7.78
CA SER A 38 11.12 -11.17 9.09
C SER A 38 12.64 -11.02 8.99
N GLN A 39 13.29 -11.70 8.04
CA GLN A 39 14.75 -11.64 7.88
C GLN A 39 15.23 -10.37 7.14
N CYS A 40 14.43 -9.84 6.22
CA CYS A 40 14.82 -8.70 5.38
C CYS A 40 14.64 -7.37 6.13
N THR A 41 15.60 -6.97 6.96
CA THR A 41 15.44 -5.79 7.85
C THR A 41 15.59 -4.43 7.14
N ASN A 42 16.23 -4.37 5.97
CA ASN A 42 16.54 -3.13 5.24
C ASN A 42 15.47 -2.69 4.22
N ILE A 43 14.24 -3.18 4.37
CA ILE A 43 13.13 -2.88 3.44
C ILE A 43 12.75 -1.40 3.55
N ARG A 44 12.66 -0.74 2.39
CA ARG A 44 12.19 0.64 2.20
C ARG A 44 10.78 0.69 1.64
N THR A 45 10.44 -0.28 0.78
CA THR A 45 9.10 -0.43 0.21
C THR A 45 8.64 -1.88 0.32
N LEU A 46 7.47 -2.10 0.93
CA LEU A 46 6.89 -3.42 1.13
C LEU A 46 5.54 -3.51 0.40
N GLY A 47 5.36 -4.53 -0.43
CA GLY A 47 4.06 -4.97 -0.91
C GLY A 47 3.73 -6.33 -0.32
N CYS A 48 2.64 -6.45 0.45
CA CYS A 48 2.24 -7.73 1.03
C CYS A 48 0.73 -7.82 1.28
N ASN A 49 0.23 -9.02 1.52
CA ASN A 49 -1.15 -9.18 1.98
C ASN A 49 -1.28 -8.83 3.48
N VAL A 50 -2.50 -8.50 3.90
CA VAL A 50 -2.79 -8.10 5.29
C VAL A 50 -2.39 -9.17 6.32
N ARG A 51 -2.50 -10.45 5.95
CA ARG A 51 -2.22 -11.58 6.86
C ARG A 51 -0.74 -11.65 7.20
N LEU A 52 0.14 -11.57 6.19
CA LEU A 52 1.59 -11.56 6.38
C LEU A 52 2.01 -10.36 7.23
N LEU A 53 1.45 -9.18 6.94
CA LEU A 53 1.70 -7.99 7.74
C LEU A 53 1.29 -8.20 9.21
N TYR A 54 0.08 -8.73 9.44
CA TYR A 54 -0.44 -9.00 10.77
C TYR A 54 0.43 -9.98 11.56
N THR A 55 0.81 -11.12 10.94
CA THR A 55 1.68 -12.11 11.60
C THR A 55 3.07 -11.55 11.87
N ALA A 56 3.64 -10.79 10.94
CA ALA A 56 4.96 -10.16 11.11
C ALA A 56 4.96 -9.06 12.18
N VAL A 57 3.83 -8.35 12.34
CA VAL A 57 3.66 -7.30 13.35
C VAL A 57 3.41 -7.88 14.75
N LEU A 58 2.57 -8.91 14.88
CA LEU A 58 2.11 -9.41 16.18
C LEU A 58 3.02 -10.47 16.83
N ASN A 59 3.66 -11.35 16.04
CA ASN A 59 4.39 -12.48 16.63
C ASN A 59 5.80 -12.11 17.11
N GLU A 60 6.44 -11.06 16.59
CA GLU A 60 7.86 -10.77 16.86
C GLU A 60 8.16 -9.52 17.69
N LYS A 61 7.17 -8.87 18.32
CA LYS A 61 7.37 -7.59 19.04
C LYS A 61 8.09 -6.55 18.17
N MET A 62 7.48 -6.25 17.02
CA MET A 62 7.81 -5.22 16.03
C MET A 62 8.55 -5.74 14.79
N LEU A 63 7.93 -5.50 13.63
CA LEU A 63 8.64 -5.41 12.36
C LEU A 63 9.81 -4.43 12.53
N LYS A 64 11.04 -4.93 12.42
CA LYS A 64 12.28 -4.13 12.50
C LYS A 64 12.53 -3.27 11.26
N HIS A 65 11.55 -3.18 10.35
CA HIS A 65 11.63 -2.40 9.11
C HIS A 65 11.48 -0.90 9.38
N MET A 66 12.34 -0.33 10.23
CA MET A 66 12.29 1.08 10.63
C MET A 66 12.53 2.03 9.45
N GLN A 67 13.11 1.52 8.36
CA GLN A 67 13.34 2.23 7.11
C GLN A 67 12.20 2.09 6.09
N CYS A 68 11.19 1.26 6.37
CA CYS A 68 10.06 1.09 5.47
C CYS A 68 9.19 2.35 5.52
N ARG A 69 9.12 3.06 4.40
CA ARG A 69 8.37 4.31 4.26
C ARG A 69 7.15 4.16 3.37
N SER A 70 7.11 3.11 2.55
CA SER A 70 6.02 2.84 1.61
C SER A 70 5.48 1.43 1.80
N LEU A 71 4.18 1.31 2.03
CA LEU A 71 3.47 0.04 2.17
C LEU A 71 2.36 -0.07 1.13
N THR A 72 2.30 -1.21 0.44
CA THR A 72 1.15 -1.62 -0.38
C THR A 72 0.51 -2.85 0.23
N ILE A 73 -0.77 -2.74 0.60
CA ILE A 73 -1.57 -3.84 1.15
C ILE A 73 -2.41 -4.44 0.05
N ILE A 74 -2.21 -5.73 -0.20
CA ILE A 74 -2.87 -6.50 -1.25
C ILE A 74 -4.04 -7.25 -0.64
N GLY A 75 -5.26 -7.03 -1.14
CA GLY A 75 -6.45 -7.79 -0.80
C GLY A 75 -6.71 -7.90 0.71
N PRO A 76 -6.91 -6.79 1.44
CA PRO A 76 -7.29 -6.85 2.84
C PRO A 76 -8.67 -7.50 2.92
N ASP A 77 -8.71 -8.68 3.53
CA ASP A 77 -9.93 -9.27 4.09
C ASP A 77 -10.16 -8.56 5.43
N SER A 78 -11.22 -7.76 5.51
CA SER A 78 -11.62 -6.98 6.70
C SER A 78 -11.58 -7.76 8.01
N ARG A 79 -11.82 -9.08 7.96
CA ARG A 79 -11.78 -9.98 9.13
C ARG A 79 -10.38 -10.14 9.72
N ARG A 80 -9.32 -9.79 8.99
CA ARG A 80 -7.92 -10.05 9.38
C ARG A 80 -7.23 -8.90 10.09
N TRP A 81 -7.94 -7.80 10.32
CA TRP A 81 -7.44 -6.68 11.10
C TRP A 81 -7.76 -6.78 12.60
N GLU A 82 -8.68 -7.68 12.98
CA GLU A 82 -9.05 -7.93 14.36
C GLU A 82 -7.82 -8.41 15.15
N GLY A 83 -7.31 -7.56 16.05
CA GLY A 83 -6.15 -7.87 16.90
C GLY A 83 -4.89 -7.02 16.64
N ALA A 84 -4.90 -6.10 15.66
CA ALA A 84 -3.78 -5.22 15.33
C ALA A 84 -3.46 -4.13 16.39
N LYS A 85 -3.74 -4.38 17.68
CA LYS A 85 -3.49 -3.45 18.79
C LYS A 85 -1.98 -3.19 19.01
N CYS A 86 -1.09 -4.05 18.51
CA CYS A 86 0.35 -4.00 18.79
C CYS A 86 1.23 -3.56 17.61
N GLY A 87 0.66 -2.97 16.55
CA GLY A 87 1.41 -2.56 15.35
C GLY A 87 1.85 -1.11 15.25
N GLY A 88 1.50 -0.26 16.22
CA GLY A 88 1.56 1.21 16.10
C GLY A 88 2.88 1.77 15.55
N VAL A 89 4.01 1.28 16.05
CA VAL A 89 5.32 1.88 15.70
C VAL A 89 5.70 1.69 14.24
N PHE A 90 5.37 0.54 13.63
CA PHE A 90 5.64 0.34 12.21
C PHE A 90 4.82 1.34 11.37
N PHE A 91 3.55 1.55 11.72
CA PHE A 91 2.67 2.46 11.00
C PHE A 91 3.02 3.95 11.23
N HIS A 92 3.57 4.33 12.40
CA HIS A 92 4.06 5.70 12.67
C HIS A 92 5.16 6.16 11.72
N HIS A 93 5.82 5.21 11.06
CA HIS A 93 6.96 5.46 10.20
C HIS A 93 6.62 5.50 8.71
N LEU A 94 5.40 5.12 8.35
CA LEU A 94 4.94 5.13 6.97
C LEU A 94 4.65 6.57 6.52
N THR A 95 5.05 6.86 5.29
CA THR A 95 4.76 8.12 4.59
C THR A 95 3.82 7.89 3.42
N HIS A 96 3.87 6.69 2.84
CA HIS A 96 3.07 6.27 1.71
C HIS A 96 2.36 4.96 2.03
N LEU A 97 1.05 4.93 1.83
CA LEU A 97 0.21 3.77 2.04
C LEU A 97 -0.73 3.58 0.85
N ARG A 98 -0.68 2.41 0.24
CA ARG A 98 -1.62 1.99 -0.79
C ARG A 98 -2.38 0.77 -0.31
N ILE A 99 -3.68 0.73 -0.56
CA ILE A 99 -4.56 -0.33 -0.10
C ILE A 99 -5.43 -0.77 -1.25
N SER A 100 -5.29 -2.02 -1.64
CA SER A 100 -6.12 -2.66 -2.66
C SER A 100 -7.22 -3.50 -2.00
N GLY A 101 -8.32 -2.87 -1.59
CA GLY A 101 -9.54 -3.52 -1.07
C GLY A 101 -10.22 -2.74 0.06
N ASP A 102 -10.51 -3.44 1.17
CA ASP A 102 -11.13 -2.94 2.40
C ASP A 102 -10.35 -1.81 3.11
N MET A 103 -11.04 -1.14 4.04
CA MET A 103 -10.57 0.04 4.75
C MET A 103 -9.52 -0.26 5.84
N ILE A 104 -8.80 0.78 6.24
CA ILE A 104 -7.84 0.75 7.36
C ILE A 104 -8.61 0.68 8.68
N PRO A 105 -8.21 -0.18 9.63
CA PRO A 105 -8.79 -0.19 10.97
C PRO A 105 -8.68 1.16 11.65
N GLU A 106 -9.75 1.58 12.32
CA GLU A 106 -9.81 2.86 13.05
C GLU A 106 -8.79 2.96 14.18
N THR A 107 -8.30 1.83 14.68
CA THR A 107 -7.34 1.75 15.78
C THR A 107 -5.91 2.10 15.39
N LEU A 108 -5.58 2.15 14.10
CA LEU A 108 -4.23 2.48 13.63
C LEU A 108 -4.01 3.99 13.49
N GLN A 109 -2.86 4.46 13.94
CA GLN A 109 -2.42 5.86 13.87
C GLN A 109 -1.26 6.04 12.89
N PHE A 110 -1.29 7.14 12.14
CA PHE A 110 -0.37 7.42 11.04
C PHE A 110 0.20 8.84 11.12
N GLU A 111 1.12 9.05 12.06
CA GLU A 111 1.70 10.36 12.36
C GLU A 111 2.46 11.01 11.19
N ARG A 112 3.00 10.20 10.27
CA ARG A 112 3.88 10.66 9.18
C ARG A 112 3.31 10.40 7.79
N LEU A 113 2.09 9.89 7.69
CA LEU A 113 1.50 9.52 6.42
C LEU A 113 1.10 10.76 5.63
N THR A 114 1.78 11.01 4.52
CA THR A 114 1.52 12.14 3.61
C THR A 114 0.73 11.70 2.38
N HIS A 115 0.86 10.44 1.96
CA HIS A 115 0.26 9.92 0.74
C HIS A 115 -0.53 8.64 1.03
N LEU A 116 -1.82 8.68 0.72
CA LEU A 116 -2.72 7.53 0.87
C LEU A 116 -3.37 7.21 -0.48
N SER A 117 -3.51 5.94 -0.80
CA SER A 117 -4.26 5.49 -1.97
C SER A 117 -5.14 4.30 -1.64
N TYR A 118 -6.39 4.38 -2.09
CA TYR A 118 -7.35 3.28 -2.04
C TYR A 118 -7.60 2.79 -3.46
N MET A 119 -7.58 1.49 -3.66
CA MET A 119 -8.17 0.86 -4.83
C MET A 119 -9.29 -0.05 -4.35
N ASN A 120 -10.52 0.24 -4.76
CA ASN A 120 -11.69 -0.55 -4.39
C ASN A 120 -12.73 -0.48 -5.51
N LYS A 121 -13.44 -1.60 -5.69
CA LYS A 121 -14.47 -1.76 -6.73
C LYS A 121 -15.72 -0.88 -6.47
N ASN A 122 -16.00 -0.54 -5.22
CA ASN A 122 -17.12 0.33 -4.85
C ASN A 122 -16.67 1.79 -4.70
N ALA A 123 -16.75 2.55 -5.79
CA ALA A 123 -16.29 3.93 -5.83
C ALA A 123 -16.98 4.85 -4.82
N ILE A 124 -18.30 4.70 -4.61
CA ILE A 124 -19.06 5.61 -3.74
C ILE A 124 -18.61 5.46 -2.28
N ALA A 125 -18.60 4.23 -1.78
CA ALA A 125 -18.17 3.96 -0.41
C ALA A 125 -16.70 4.38 -0.19
N THR A 126 -15.85 4.15 -1.19
CA THR A 126 -14.43 4.51 -1.12
C THR A 126 -14.22 6.02 -1.12
N MET A 127 -15.01 6.76 -1.88
CA MET A 127 -14.98 8.22 -1.88
C MET A 127 -15.43 8.79 -0.54
N GLN A 128 -16.46 8.23 0.08
CA GLN A 128 -16.89 8.63 1.43
C GLN A 128 -15.80 8.37 2.47
N ALA A 129 -15.22 7.17 2.47
CA ALA A 129 -14.12 6.82 3.36
C ALA A 129 -12.90 7.74 3.17
N ALA A 130 -12.54 8.04 1.92
CA ALA A 130 -11.45 8.95 1.60
C ALA A 130 -11.68 10.37 2.13
N SER A 131 -12.92 10.87 2.07
CA SER A 131 -13.29 12.17 2.65
C SER A 131 -13.17 12.15 4.17
N SER A 132 -13.68 11.10 4.85
CA SER A 132 -13.57 10.98 6.31
C SER A 132 -12.11 10.94 6.78
N VAL A 133 -11.23 10.28 6.03
CA VAL A 133 -9.79 10.25 6.34
C VAL A 133 -9.13 11.63 6.22
N LEU A 134 -9.58 12.49 5.30
CA LEU A 134 -9.06 13.85 5.16
C LEU A 134 -9.48 14.78 6.31
N GLU A 135 -10.61 14.47 6.95
CA GLU A 135 -11.16 15.20 8.10
C GLU A 135 -10.55 14.73 9.43
N ASP A 136 -10.04 13.50 9.49
CA ASP A 136 -9.42 12.91 10.67
C ASP A 136 -7.96 13.35 10.86
N ALA A 137 -7.78 14.61 11.24
CA ALA A 137 -6.47 15.18 11.56
C ALA A 137 -5.80 14.53 12.78
N THR A 138 -6.54 13.80 13.61
CA THR A 138 -5.98 13.09 14.77
C THR A 138 -5.17 11.88 14.31
N ARG A 139 -5.72 11.09 13.38
CA ARG A 139 -5.04 9.89 12.87
C ARG A 139 -4.09 10.20 11.71
N TYR A 140 -4.34 11.28 10.97
CA TYR A 140 -3.62 11.65 9.76
C TYR A 140 -3.18 13.13 9.75
N PRO A 141 -2.40 13.58 10.75
CA PRO A 141 -2.11 15.00 10.97
C PRO A 141 -1.36 15.69 9.82
N VAL A 142 -0.59 14.94 9.03
CA VAL A 142 0.26 15.46 7.94
C VAL A 142 -0.15 14.95 6.56
N LEU A 143 -1.36 14.41 6.42
CA LEU A 143 -1.81 13.84 5.16
C LEU A 143 -1.94 14.93 4.09
N GLU A 144 -1.29 14.76 2.94
CA GLU A 144 -1.27 15.76 1.88
C GLU A 144 -2.20 15.37 0.74
N ILE A 145 -2.25 14.08 0.41
CA ILE A 145 -3.00 13.60 -0.74
C ILE A 145 -3.61 12.22 -0.50
N VAL A 146 -4.86 12.11 -0.92
CA VAL A 146 -5.59 10.85 -1.05
C VAL A 146 -5.92 10.61 -2.51
N VAL A 147 -5.57 9.43 -3.02
CA VAL A 147 -5.91 8.99 -4.38
C VAL A 147 -6.84 7.79 -4.33
N VAL A 148 -8.06 7.96 -4.81
CA VAL A 148 -9.01 6.87 -5.01
C VAL A 148 -8.83 6.35 -6.42
N THR A 149 -8.33 5.13 -6.56
CA THR A 149 -8.17 4.41 -7.82
C THR A 149 -9.42 3.60 -8.09
N GLN A 150 -10.01 3.80 -9.27
CA GLN A 150 -11.18 3.03 -9.72
C GLN A 150 -10.90 2.42 -11.10
N GLU A 151 -11.25 1.15 -11.26
CA GLU A 151 -11.29 0.52 -12.57
C GLU A 151 -12.57 0.95 -13.30
N THR A 152 -12.44 1.43 -14.53
CA THR A 152 -13.60 1.75 -15.37
C THR A 152 -13.96 0.55 -16.24
N SER A 153 -15.23 0.18 -16.23
CA SER A 153 -15.80 -0.83 -17.14
C SER A 153 -15.99 -0.32 -18.57
N CYS A 154 -15.58 0.93 -18.86
CA CYS A 154 -15.86 1.57 -20.13
C CYS A 154 -14.89 1.08 -21.22
N THR A 155 -15.45 0.51 -22.28
CA THR A 155 -14.83 0.01 -23.52
C THR A 155 -14.14 1.09 -24.39
N GLY A 156 -13.92 2.30 -23.87
CA GLY A 156 -13.36 3.43 -24.62
C GLY A 156 -11.84 3.51 -24.55
N ASN A 157 -11.19 3.57 -25.72
CA ASN A 157 -9.81 3.98 -26.07
C ASN A 157 -8.61 3.69 -25.13
N GLY A 158 -8.76 2.96 -24.03
CA GLY A 158 -7.66 2.61 -23.13
C GLY A 158 -7.05 3.77 -22.34
N THR A 159 -7.67 4.95 -22.36
CA THR A 159 -7.15 6.16 -21.69
C THR A 159 -7.54 6.22 -20.22
N SER A 160 -6.53 6.37 -19.36
CA SER A 160 -6.71 6.73 -17.96
C SER A 160 -7.14 8.19 -17.85
N TYR A 161 -7.86 8.53 -16.79
CA TYR A 161 -8.18 9.92 -16.49
C TYR A 161 -8.14 10.19 -14.99
N ALA A 162 -7.74 11.39 -14.61
CA ALA A 162 -7.80 11.84 -13.22
C ALA A 162 -8.72 13.04 -13.09
N ARG A 163 -9.48 13.07 -11.99
CA ARG A 163 -10.33 14.20 -11.61
C ARG A 163 -9.98 14.65 -10.21
N LEU A 164 -9.67 15.93 -10.07
CA LEU A 164 -9.54 16.57 -8.76
C LEU A 164 -10.94 16.74 -8.16
N ILE A 165 -11.19 16.14 -7.00
CA ILE A 165 -12.46 16.24 -6.28
C ILE A 165 -12.39 17.41 -5.28
N CYS A 166 -11.28 17.50 -4.56
CA CYS A 166 -10.90 18.65 -3.74
C CYS A 166 -9.36 18.77 -3.72
N PRO A 167 -8.77 19.84 -3.16
CA PRO A 167 -7.32 20.08 -3.23
C PRO A 167 -6.43 18.90 -2.77
N ARG A 168 -6.92 18.06 -1.86
CA ARG A 168 -6.20 16.90 -1.29
C ARG A 168 -6.78 15.54 -1.73
N LEU A 169 -7.78 15.50 -2.62
CA LEU A 169 -8.46 14.28 -3.06
C LEU A 169 -8.53 14.17 -4.59
N ILE A 170 -7.93 13.12 -5.13
CA ILE A 170 -7.96 12.82 -6.56
C ILE A 170 -8.66 11.47 -6.80
N LEU A 171 -9.63 11.48 -7.71
CA LEU A 171 -10.17 10.25 -8.29
C LEU A 171 -9.34 9.92 -9.54
N TYR A 172 -8.64 8.80 -9.51
CA TYR A 172 -7.85 8.28 -10.61
C TYR A 172 -8.54 7.07 -11.23
N GLN A 173 -8.97 7.19 -12.47
CA GLN A 173 -9.68 6.14 -13.18
C GLN A 173 -8.79 5.52 -14.24
N HIS A 174 -8.71 4.19 -14.24
CA HIS A 174 -7.89 3.43 -15.17
C HIS A 174 -8.74 2.50 -16.03
N ALA A 175 -8.50 2.49 -17.34
CA ALA A 175 -9.30 1.76 -18.34
C ALA A 175 -9.09 0.24 -18.35
N ARG A 176 -8.08 -0.25 -17.64
CA ARG A 176 -7.77 -1.67 -17.47
C ARG A 176 -7.41 -1.94 -16.01
N ALA A 177 -7.76 -3.12 -15.48
CA ALA A 177 -7.15 -3.63 -14.27
C ALA A 177 -5.63 -3.55 -14.40
N LEU A 178 -5.01 -2.62 -13.68
CA LEU A 178 -3.56 -2.60 -13.51
C LEU A 178 -3.21 -3.69 -12.49
N PRO A 179 -2.34 -4.63 -12.82
CA PRO A 179 -1.78 -5.51 -11.81
C PRO A 179 -1.14 -4.66 -10.71
N GLU A 180 -1.52 -4.89 -9.45
CA GLU A 180 -0.99 -4.14 -8.32
C GLU A 180 0.55 -4.19 -8.25
N VAL A 181 1.11 -5.33 -8.63
CA VAL A 181 2.57 -5.53 -8.69
C VAL A 181 3.23 -4.64 -9.73
N GLU A 182 2.60 -4.38 -10.88
CA GLU A 182 3.14 -3.49 -11.91
C GLU A 182 3.10 -2.04 -11.44
N THR A 183 1.98 -1.63 -10.83
CA THR A 183 1.86 -0.28 -10.25
C THR A 183 2.88 -0.05 -9.13
N TRP A 184 3.15 -1.08 -8.33
CA TRP A 184 4.19 -1.03 -7.30
C TRP A 184 5.60 -0.96 -7.90
N CYS A 185 5.89 -1.75 -8.94
CA CYS A 185 7.16 -1.69 -9.66
C CYS A 185 7.41 -0.31 -10.29
N ASP A 186 6.39 0.31 -10.87
CA ASP A 186 6.47 1.66 -11.43
C ASP A 186 6.80 2.70 -10.35
N GLY A 187 6.20 2.55 -9.16
CA GLY A 187 6.52 3.39 -8.01
C GLY A 187 8.00 3.30 -7.60
N ILE A 188 8.58 2.10 -7.63
CA ILE A 188 10.02 1.90 -7.37
C ILE A 188 10.89 2.56 -8.45
N ARG A 189 10.42 2.55 -9.70
CA ARG A 189 11.08 3.21 -10.83
C ARG A 189 10.91 4.74 -10.84
N GLY A 190 10.21 5.30 -9.84
CA GLY A 190 10.04 6.74 -9.66
C GLY A 190 8.76 7.32 -10.24
N MET A 191 7.80 6.48 -10.67
CA MET A 191 6.50 6.94 -11.15
C MET A 191 5.38 6.30 -10.33
N THR A 192 5.06 6.92 -9.20
CA THR A 192 4.02 6.40 -8.29
C THR A 192 2.62 6.69 -8.81
N ILE A 193 1.61 6.04 -8.21
CA ILE A 193 0.21 6.35 -8.52
C ILE A 193 -0.16 7.80 -8.20
N TRP A 194 0.46 8.38 -7.17
CA TRP A 194 0.22 9.77 -6.78
C TRP A 194 0.79 10.73 -7.82
N ASP A 195 1.95 10.42 -8.40
CA ASP A 195 2.55 11.21 -9.47
C ASP A 195 1.70 11.15 -10.75
N LYS A 196 1.29 9.94 -11.16
CA LYS A 196 0.40 9.72 -12.30
C LYS A 196 -0.91 10.52 -12.15
N ALA A 197 -1.52 10.44 -10.96
CA ALA A 197 -2.77 11.16 -10.67
C ALA A 197 -2.59 12.69 -10.70
N LYS A 198 -1.50 13.22 -10.12
CA LYS A 198 -1.20 14.66 -10.14
C LYS A 198 -0.93 15.16 -11.57
N GLU A 199 -0.19 14.41 -12.38
CA GLU A 199 0.14 14.79 -13.75
C GLU A 199 -1.10 14.83 -14.65
N GLU A 200 -1.99 13.85 -14.53
CA GLU A 200 -3.25 13.85 -15.27
C GLU A 200 -4.18 15.01 -14.87
N VAL A 201 -4.23 15.40 -13.59
CA VAL A 201 -4.98 16.60 -13.18
C VAL A 201 -4.38 17.86 -13.82
N ARG A 202 -3.05 17.94 -13.97
CA ARG A 202 -2.38 19.08 -14.62
C ARG A 202 -2.62 19.10 -16.13
N SER A 203 -2.64 17.93 -16.78
CA SER A 203 -2.87 17.79 -18.22
C SER A 203 -4.25 18.31 -18.60
N VAL A 204 -5.28 18.02 -17.80
CA VAL A 204 -6.66 18.50 -17.99
C VAL A 204 -6.78 20.01 -17.81
N ARG A 205 -6.07 20.61 -16.83
CA ARG A 205 -6.12 22.07 -16.59
C ARG A 205 -5.47 22.92 -17.70
N ARG A 206 -4.64 22.33 -18.53
CA ARG A 206 -3.94 23.01 -19.64
C ARG A 206 -4.72 22.96 -20.96
N ARG A 207 -5.78 22.17 -21.03
CA ARG A 207 -6.69 22.07 -22.18
C ARG A 207 -7.89 22.99 -21.96
#